data_AF-W8B9Q3-F1
#
_entry.id   AF-W8B9Q3-F1
#
_cell.length_a   1.000
_cell.length_b   1.000
_cell.length_c   1.000
_cell.angle_alpha   90.00
_cell.angle_beta   90.00
_cell.angle_gamma   90.00
#
_symmetry.space_group_name_H-M   'P 1'
#
loop_
_entity.id
_entity.type
_entity.pdbx_description
1 polymer ?
#
loop_
_entity_poly.entity_id
_entity_poly.type
_entity_poly.pdbx_seq_one_letter_code
_entity_poly.pdbx_strand_id
1 'polypeptide(L)'
;MSSSLAMVEALLQEFHQPATPNIRKREIETELIAFRGQTSAWQISLQVAASIDTNPYLWFFSTSTLEHWISRRWTHLTANEKTLLRETLWNTYANLSVANVPRRQRDTFAQLIALIGKREFPDDHPNYIVHCLELVRSEKFVLGITLLRITSEEVLSNRDCVTTERQSYFHSW
;
A
#
# COMPACT_ATOMS: atom_id res chain seq x y z
N MET A 1 -4.68 -0.91 21.79
CA MET A 1 -5.33 -0.90 20.45
C MET A 1 -6.24 0.31 20.40
N SER A 2 -6.18 1.14 19.35
CA SER A 2 -7.07 2.31 19.21
C SER A 2 -8.53 1.86 19.06
N SER A 3 -9.46 2.61 19.64
CA SER A 3 -10.91 2.30 19.58
C SER A 3 -11.41 2.17 18.14
N SER A 4 -10.91 3.00 17.23
CA SER A 4 -11.23 2.96 15.80
C SER A 4 -10.77 1.67 15.12
N LEU A 5 -9.63 1.11 15.51
CA LEU A 5 -9.12 -0.14 14.93
C LEU A 5 -9.99 -1.34 15.32
N ALA A 6 -10.33 -1.43 16.61
CA ALA A 6 -11.20 -2.49 17.13
C ALA A 6 -12.58 -2.45 16.46
N MET A 7 -13.12 -1.26 16.21
CA MET A 7 -14.37 -1.08 15.48
C MET A 7 -14.28 -1.58 14.03
N VAL A 8 -13.24 -1.20 13.29
CA VAL A 8 -13.04 -1.66 11.90
C VAL A 8 -12.88 -3.17 11.84
N GLU A 9 -12.15 -3.76 12.78
CA GLU A 9 -11.99 -5.21 12.85
C GLU A 9 -13.32 -5.93 13.11
N ALA A 10 -14.14 -5.43 14.06
CA ALA A 10 -15.45 -6.00 14.35
C ALA A 10 -16.38 -5.91 13.14
N LEU A 11 -16.40 -4.76 12.44
CA LEU A 11 -17.19 -4.56 11.22
C LEU A 11 -16.77 -5.52 10.10
N LEU A 12 -15.47 -5.73 9.89
CA LEU A 12 -14.96 -6.66 8.88
C LEU A 12 -15.32 -8.11 9.23
N GLN A 13 -15.22 -8.49 10.50
CA GLN A 13 -15.64 -9.82 10.95
C GLN A 13 -17.14 -10.04 10.71
N GLU A 14 -17.98 -9.07 11.07
CA GLU A 14 -19.43 -9.10 10.84
C GLU A 14 -19.75 -9.19 9.33
N PHE A 15 -19.06 -8.41 8.49
CA PHE A 15 -19.28 -8.41 7.04
C PHE A 15 -19.05 -9.79 6.40
N HIS A 16 -18.04 -10.52 6.87
CA HIS A 16 -17.67 -11.84 6.35
C HIS A 16 -18.47 -13.00 6.96
N GLN A 17 -19.35 -12.74 7.94
CA GLN A 17 -20.23 -13.79 8.46
C GLN A 17 -21.31 -14.17 7.42
N PRO A 18 -21.57 -15.47 7.20
CA PRO A 18 -22.61 -15.93 6.28
C PRO A 18 -24.02 -15.49 6.69
N ALA A 19 -24.26 -15.33 8.01
CA ALA A 19 -25.55 -14.96 8.57
C ALA A 19 -25.89 -13.47 8.41
N THR A 20 -24.92 -12.62 8.05
CA THR A 20 -25.11 -11.17 7.97
C THR A 20 -25.98 -10.82 6.76
N PRO A 21 -27.14 -10.16 6.97
CA PRO A 21 -28.05 -9.81 5.89
C PRO A 21 -27.43 -8.76 4.95
N ASN A 22 -27.83 -8.79 3.68
CA ASN A 22 -27.30 -7.86 2.65
C ASN A 22 -27.48 -6.38 3.00
N ILE A 23 -28.58 -6.04 3.69
CA ILE A 23 -28.82 -4.67 4.16
C ILE A 23 -27.71 -4.25 5.14
N ARG A 24 -27.41 -5.10 6.13
CA ARG A 24 -26.34 -4.85 7.09
C ARG A 24 -24.95 -4.80 6.44
N LYS A 25 -24.69 -5.64 5.44
CA LYS A 25 -23.44 -5.58 4.66
C LYS A 25 -23.24 -4.22 3.99
N ARG A 26 -24.30 -3.62 3.43
CA ARG A 26 -24.24 -2.28 2.82
C ARG A 26 -24.02 -1.17 3.83
N GLU A 27 -24.61 -1.28 5.02
CA GLU A 27 -24.34 -0.36 6.13
C GLU A 27 -22.86 -0.43 6.54
N ILE A 28 -22.35 -1.64 6.75
CA ILE A 28 -20.93 -1.86 7.07
C ILE A 28 -20.01 -1.29 5.98
N GLU A 29 -20.31 -1.52 4.71
CA GLU A 29 -19.54 -0.92 3.60
C GLU A 29 -19.52 0.61 3.68
N THR A 30 -20.66 1.23 4.01
CA THR A 30 -20.76 2.68 4.17
C THR A 30 -19.89 3.17 5.33
N GLU A 31 -19.90 2.47 6.46
CA GLU A 31 -19.05 2.77 7.62
C GLU A 31 -17.56 2.60 7.30
N LEU A 32 -17.19 1.55 6.58
CA LEU A 32 -15.81 1.28 6.15
C LEU A 32 -15.30 2.31 5.12
N ILE A 33 -16.17 2.77 4.22
CA ILE A 33 -15.87 3.87 3.28
C ILE A 33 -15.67 5.18 4.05
N ALA A 34 -16.54 5.47 5.02
CA ALA A 34 -16.41 6.64 5.88
C ALA A 34 -15.08 6.61 6.66
N PHE A 35 -14.71 5.46 7.22
CA PHE A 35 -13.42 5.27 7.87
C PHE A 35 -12.25 5.55 6.92
N ARG A 36 -12.25 4.98 5.71
CA ARG A 36 -11.20 5.20 4.69
C ARG A 36 -11.01 6.69 4.36
N GLY A 37 -12.08 7.48 4.48
CA GLY A 37 -12.06 8.92 4.28
C GLY A 37 -11.53 9.77 5.45
N GLN A 38 -11.22 9.19 6.60
CA GLN A 38 -10.70 9.92 7.77
C GLN A 38 -9.20 10.20 7.63
N THR A 39 -8.75 11.37 8.08
CA THR A 39 -7.34 11.79 7.99
C THR A 39 -6.38 10.86 8.75
N SER A 40 -6.84 10.21 9.81
CA SER A 40 -6.08 9.22 10.58
C SER A 40 -6.08 7.81 9.97
N ALA A 41 -6.91 7.55 8.94
CA ALA A 41 -7.12 6.21 8.41
C ALA A 41 -5.83 5.60 7.85
N TRP A 42 -5.05 6.37 7.10
CA TRP A 42 -3.79 5.89 6.53
C TRP A 42 -2.77 5.53 7.63
N GLN A 43 -2.72 6.28 8.75
CA GLN A 43 -1.81 5.99 9.86
C GLN A 43 -2.17 4.68 10.54
N ILE A 44 -3.46 4.50 10.85
CA ILE A 44 -3.97 3.26 11.45
C ILE A 44 -3.72 2.09 10.51
N SER A 45 -4.03 2.24 9.23
CA SER A 45 -3.80 1.20 8.22
C SER A 45 -2.33 0.89 7.99
N LEU A 46 -1.43 1.87 8.11
CA LEU A 46 0.02 1.65 8.02
C LEU A 46 0.53 0.81 9.18
N GLN A 47 0.07 1.09 10.41
CA GLN A 47 0.41 0.30 11.60
C GLN A 47 -0.04 -1.16 11.47
N VAL A 48 -1.26 -1.39 10.97
CA VAL A 48 -1.78 -2.74 10.70
C VAL A 48 -0.98 -3.43 9.61
N ALA A 49 -0.75 -2.76 8.48
CA ALA A 49 -0.04 -3.36 7.36
C ALA A 49 1.38 -3.80 7.76
N ALA A 50 2.09 -2.96 8.53
CA ALA A 50 3.41 -3.28 9.07
C ALA A 50 3.40 -4.45 10.07
N SER A 51 2.26 -4.71 10.71
CA SER A 51 2.03 -5.85 11.60
C SER A 51 1.54 -7.06 10.79
N ILE A 52 2.47 -7.79 10.18
CA ILE A 52 2.21 -8.89 9.22
C ILE A 52 1.31 -10.00 9.81
N ASP A 53 1.36 -10.21 11.12
CA ASP A 53 0.59 -11.25 11.85
C ASP A 53 -0.80 -10.77 12.32
N THR A 54 -1.46 -9.93 11.52
CA THR A 54 -2.81 -9.42 11.84
C THR A 54 -3.91 -10.23 11.15
N ASN A 55 -5.15 -10.04 11.61
CA ASN A 55 -6.35 -10.58 10.97
C ASN A 55 -6.32 -10.30 9.45
N PRO A 56 -6.46 -11.32 8.60
CA PRO A 56 -6.29 -11.17 7.15
C PRO A 56 -7.29 -10.18 6.55
N TYR A 57 -8.53 -10.14 7.05
CA TYR A 57 -9.55 -9.19 6.58
C TYR A 57 -9.13 -7.75 6.88
N LEU A 58 -8.65 -7.52 8.11
CA LEU A 58 -8.16 -6.22 8.56
C LEU A 58 -6.92 -5.79 7.79
N TRP A 59 -6.01 -6.72 7.52
CA TRP A 59 -4.82 -6.47 6.72
C TRP A 59 -5.15 -6.09 5.28
N PHE A 60 -6.09 -6.80 4.62
CA PHE A 60 -6.54 -6.46 3.26
C PHE A 60 -7.26 -5.12 3.20
N PHE A 61 -8.12 -4.83 4.18
CA PHE A 61 -8.79 -3.54 4.25
C PHE A 61 -7.79 -2.40 4.46
N SER A 62 -6.76 -2.63 5.29
CA SER A 62 -5.72 -1.64 5.58
C SER A 62 -4.86 -1.36 4.35
N THR A 63 -4.42 -2.39 3.62
CA THR A 63 -3.64 -2.19 2.39
C THR A 63 -4.47 -1.52 1.29
N SER A 64 -5.76 -1.85 1.15
CA SER A 64 -6.68 -1.13 0.25
C SER A 64 -6.92 0.33 0.66
N THR A 65 -6.91 0.62 1.97
CA THR A 65 -6.98 1.99 2.48
C THR A 65 -5.71 2.77 2.13
N LEU A 66 -4.53 2.18 2.31
CA LEU A 66 -3.27 2.79 1.89
C LEU A 66 -3.22 3.04 0.38
N GLU A 67 -3.64 2.08 -0.43
CA GLU A 67 -3.75 2.24 -1.88
C GLU A 67 -4.64 3.43 -2.25
N HIS A 68 -5.81 3.55 -1.61
CA HIS A 68 -6.71 4.68 -1.82
C HIS A 68 -6.05 6.01 -1.45
N TRP A 69 -5.31 6.05 -0.35
CA TRP A 69 -4.63 7.27 0.11
C TRP A 69 -3.49 7.67 -0.82
N ILE A 70 -2.67 6.72 -1.24
CA ILE A 70 -1.58 6.94 -2.21
C ILE A 70 -2.17 7.38 -3.55
N SER A 71 -3.24 6.74 -4.02
CA SER A 71 -3.77 6.99 -5.36
C SER A 71 -4.65 8.23 -5.47
N ARG A 72 -5.47 8.53 -4.45
CA ARG A 72 -6.51 9.55 -4.54
C ARG A 72 -6.38 10.69 -3.55
N ARG A 73 -5.60 10.52 -2.47
CA ARG A 73 -5.47 11.52 -1.41
C ARG A 73 -4.03 11.93 -1.11
N TRP A 74 -3.11 11.65 -2.02
CA TRP A 74 -1.69 11.95 -1.87
C TRP A 74 -1.40 13.43 -1.55
N THR A 75 -2.16 14.34 -2.17
CA THR A 75 -2.04 15.79 -1.97
C THR A 75 -2.49 16.25 -0.58
N HIS A 76 -3.26 15.44 0.15
CA HIS A 76 -3.66 15.73 1.52
C HIS A 76 -2.59 15.34 2.55
N LEU A 77 -1.55 14.61 2.14
CA LEU A 77 -0.43 14.26 2.99
C LEU A 77 0.64 15.34 2.96
N THR A 78 1.15 15.70 4.14
CA THR A 78 2.33 16.55 4.29
C THR A 78 3.59 15.82 3.84
N ALA A 79 4.68 16.56 3.58
CA ALA A 79 5.96 15.97 3.18
C ALA A 79 6.51 14.95 4.21
N ASN A 80 6.32 15.24 5.50
CA ASN A 80 6.73 14.34 6.59
C ASN A 80 5.90 13.05 6.59
N GLU A 81 4.59 13.15 6.35
CA GLU A 81 3.70 11.97 6.30
C GLU A 81 3.99 11.09 5.08
N LYS A 82 4.27 11.69 3.92
CA LYS A 82 4.71 10.97 2.72
C LYS A 82 6.01 10.23 2.97
N THR A 83 6.98 10.89 3.61
CA THR A 83 8.27 10.29 3.98
C THR A 83 8.08 9.13 4.95
N LEU A 84 7.28 9.31 6.01
CA LEU A 84 6.97 8.25 6.97
C LEU A 84 6.34 7.03 6.30
N LEU A 85 5.35 7.27 5.42
CA LEU A 85 4.65 6.21 4.70
C LEU A 85 5.62 5.44 3.78
N ARG A 86 6.45 6.17 3.01
CA ARG A 86 7.48 5.59 2.13
C ARG A 86 8.49 4.75 2.91
N GLU A 87 9.10 5.31 3.95
CA GLU A 87 10.12 4.62 4.75
C GLU A 87 9.55 3.40 5.47
N THR A 88 8.35 3.52 6.04
CA THR A 88 7.72 2.39 6.74
C THR A 88 7.41 1.25 5.79
N LEU A 89 6.83 1.54 4.62
CA LEU A 89 6.55 0.50 3.61
C LEU A 89 7.83 -0.12 3.07
N TRP A 90 8.83 0.70 2.75
CA TRP A 90 10.13 0.22 2.26
C TRP A 90 10.83 -0.67 3.28
N ASN A 91 10.97 -0.21 4.53
CA ASN A 91 11.63 -0.95 5.59
C ASN A 91 10.89 -2.23 5.94
N THR A 92 9.54 -2.20 5.93
CA THR A 92 8.74 -3.43 6.12
C THR A 92 9.01 -4.41 4.98
N TYR A 93 8.96 -3.95 3.73
CA TYR A 93 9.15 -4.78 2.54
C TYR A 93 10.55 -5.38 2.47
N ALA A 94 11.60 -4.59 2.63
CA ALA A 94 12.99 -5.03 2.55
C ALA A 94 13.33 -6.08 3.62
N ASN A 95 12.65 -6.03 4.77
CA ASN A 95 12.84 -6.98 5.87
C ASN A 95 11.96 -8.24 5.77
N LEU A 96 11.07 -8.36 4.77
CA LEU A 96 10.23 -9.55 4.64
C LEU A 96 11.09 -10.82 4.46
N SER A 97 10.62 -11.90 5.08
CA SER A 97 11.10 -13.26 4.81
C SER A 97 10.27 -13.87 3.68
N VAL A 98 10.90 -14.12 2.54
CA VAL A 98 10.25 -14.75 1.36
C VAL A 98 9.71 -16.15 1.69
N ALA A 99 10.30 -16.85 2.67
CA ALA A 99 9.80 -18.15 3.10
C ALA A 99 8.50 -18.06 3.91
N ASN A 100 8.35 -17.00 4.71
CA ASN A 100 7.26 -16.93 5.71
C ASN A 100 6.09 -16.07 5.26
N VAL A 101 6.32 -15.12 4.34
CA VAL A 101 5.31 -14.14 3.92
C VAL A 101 4.67 -14.60 2.60
N PRO A 102 3.34 -14.80 2.55
CA PRO A 102 2.63 -15.19 1.33
C PRO A 102 2.89 -14.25 0.15
N ARG A 103 2.97 -14.82 -1.06
CA ARG A 103 3.20 -14.06 -2.31
C ARG A 103 2.26 -12.86 -2.44
N ARG A 104 0.97 -13.05 -2.15
CA ARG A 104 -0.04 -11.99 -2.25
C ARG A 104 0.31 -10.79 -1.38
N GLN A 105 0.78 -11.00 -0.14
CA GLN A 105 1.17 -9.90 0.74
C GLN A 105 2.39 -9.16 0.21
N ARG A 106 3.40 -9.90 -0.28
CA ARG A 106 4.61 -9.32 -0.89
C ARG A 106 4.27 -8.47 -2.12
N ASP A 107 3.42 -9.00 -3.00
CA ASP A 107 3.00 -8.30 -4.21
C ASP A 107 2.24 -7.01 -3.86
N THR A 108 1.36 -7.05 -2.85
CA THR A 108 0.64 -5.85 -2.39
C THR A 108 1.58 -4.78 -1.83
N PHE A 109 2.58 -5.14 -1.01
CA PHE A 109 3.57 -4.15 -0.56
C PHE A 109 4.36 -3.54 -1.73
N ALA A 110 4.81 -4.38 -2.65
CA ALA A 110 5.51 -3.92 -3.85
C ALA A 110 4.62 -2.98 -4.68
N GLN A 111 3.32 -3.24 -4.79
CA GLN A 111 2.37 -2.36 -5.44
C GLN A 111 2.25 -1.00 -4.74
N LEU A 112 2.11 -0.98 -3.40
CA LEU A 112 2.04 0.28 -2.65
C LEU A 112 3.32 1.11 -2.83
N ILE A 113 4.50 0.47 -2.78
CA ILE A 113 5.79 1.13 -3.02
C ILE A 113 5.88 1.65 -4.46
N ALA A 114 5.48 0.84 -5.44
CA ALA A 114 5.45 1.25 -6.86
C ALA A 114 4.53 2.44 -7.12
N LEU A 115 3.35 2.49 -6.48
CA LEU A 115 2.43 3.62 -6.58
C LEU A 115 3.03 4.92 -6.03
N ILE A 116 3.86 4.84 -4.98
CA ILE A 116 4.61 6.00 -4.44
C ILE A 116 5.73 6.38 -5.41
N GLY A 117 6.52 5.40 -5.86
CA GLY A 117 7.60 5.62 -6.82
C GLY A 117 7.12 6.29 -8.11
N LYS A 118 5.97 5.85 -8.65
CA LYS A 118 5.29 6.45 -9.80
C LYS A 118 4.95 7.94 -9.59
N ARG A 119 4.73 8.37 -8.35
CA ARG A 119 4.33 9.74 -8.00
C ARG A 119 5.50 10.65 -7.68
N GLU A 120 6.52 10.11 -7.02
CA GLU A 120 7.65 10.88 -6.51
C GLU A 120 8.86 10.85 -7.44
N PHE A 121 9.04 9.81 -8.25
CA PHE A 121 10.16 9.75 -9.19
C PHE A 121 9.88 10.61 -10.44
N PRO A 122 10.88 11.36 -10.95
CA PRO A 122 12.22 11.56 -10.39
C PRO A 122 12.32 12.73 -9.39
N ASP A 123 11.31 13.58 -9.28
CA ASP A 123 11.37 14.88 -8.61
C ASP A 123 11.61 14.78 -7.09
N ASP A 124 10.69 14.13 -6.38
CA ASP A 124 10.65 14.03 -4.92
C ASP A 124 11.44 12.80 -4.40
N HIS A 125 11.69 11.81 -5.26
CA HIS A 125 12.47 10.60 -4.93
C HIS A 125 13.36 10.15 -6.11
N PRO A 126 14.44 10.87 -6.43
CA PRO A 126 15.30 10.58 -7.59
C PRO A 126 15.99 9.21 -7.50
N ASN A 127 16.23 8.72 -6.29
CA ASN A 127 16.94 7.45 -6.06
C ASN A 127 16.02 6.22 -6.05
N TYR A 128 14.73 6.37 -6.36
CA TYR A 128 13.77 5.26 -6.32
C TYR A 128 14.25 4.02 -7.10
N ILE A 129 14.65 4.21 -8.37
CA ILE A 129 15.13 3.10 -9.22
C ILE A 129 16.43 2.51 -8.69
N VAL A 130 17.34 3.34 -8.18
CA VAL A 130 18.60 2.88 -7.58
C VAL A 130 18.32 1.98 -6.38
N HIS A 131 17.42 2.36 -5.49
CA HIS A 131 17.03 1.55 -4.33
C HIS A 131 16.42 0.20 -4.76
N CYS A 132 15.58 0.19 -5.81
CA CYS A 132 15.06 -1.06 -6.36
C CYS A 132 16.18 -1.98 -6.87
N LEU A 133 17.17 -1.42 -7.57
CA LEU A 133 18.33 -2.17 -8.08
C LEU A 133 19.25 -2.67 -6.97
N GLU A 134 19.45 -1.89 -5.91
CA GLU A 134 20.19 -2.32 -4.71
C GLU A 134 19.52 -3.52 -4.05
N LEU A 135 18.19 -3.51 -3.95
CA LEU A 135 17.45 -4.65 -3.41
C LEU A 135 17.64 -5.91 -4.27
N VAL A 136 17.67 -5.77 -5.60
CA VAL A 136 18.00 -6.88 -6.53
C VAL A 136 19.41 -7.41 -6.28
N ARG A 137 20.39 -6.53 -6.12
CA ARG A 137 21.80 -6.92 -5.92
C ARG A 137 22.10 -7.50 -4.54
N SER A 138 21.16 -7.36 -3.59
CA SER A 138 21.28 -7.88 -2.23
C SER A 138 20.81 -9.34 -2.10
N GLU A 139 20.91 -9.89 -0.89
CA GLU A 139 20.31 -11.19 -0.53
C GLU A 139 18.78 -11.24 -0.69
N LYS A 140 18.14 -10.08 -0.93
CA LYS A 140 16.70 -9.92 -1.16
C LYS A 140 16.33 -9.91 -2.66
N PHE A 141 17.11 -10.56 -3.52
CA PHE A 141 16.91 -10.62 -4.97
C PHE A 141 15.44 -10.83 -5.41
N VAL A 142 14.73 -11.79 -4.80
CA VAL A 142 13.33 -12.09 -5.14
C VAL A 142 12.40 -10.91 -4.89
N LEU A 143 12.62 -10.18 -3.80
CA LEU A 143 11.86 -8.96 -3.48
C LEU A 143 12.22 -7.86 -4.49
N GLY A 144 13.50 -7.66 -4.76
CA GLY A 144 13.97 -6.69 -5.77
C GLY A 144 13.33 -6.89 -7.14
N ILE A 145 13.36 -8.11 -7.68
CA ILE A 145 12.77 -8.43 -9.00
C ILE A 145 11.25 -8.29 -8.97
N THR A 146 10.59 -8.70 -7.88
CA THR A 146 9.14 -8.54 -7.72
C THR A 146 8.75 -7.07 -7.75
N LEU A 147 9.48 -6.23 -7.02
CA LEU A 147 9.25 -4.78 -6.99
C LEU A 147 9.49 -4.11 -8.34
N LEU A 148 10.56 -4.47 -9.06
CA LEU A 148 10.81 -3.94 -10.40
C LEU A 148 9.71 -4.34 -11.39
N ARG A 149 9.27 -5.60 -11.36
CA ARG A 149 8.16 -6.07 -12.21
C ARG A 149 6.88 -5.28 -11.94
N ILE A 150 6.52 -5.12 -10.68
CA ILE A 150 5.29 -4.39 -10.32
C ILE A 150 5.44 -2.89 -10.61
N THR A 151 6.64 -2.33 -10.44
CA THR A 151 6.94 -0.94 -10.84
C THR A 151 6.70 -0.74 -12.32
N SER A 152 7.20 -1.62 -13.19
CA SER A 152 7.01 -1.48 -14.63
C SER A 152 5.52 -1.64 -15.00
N GLU A 153 4.81 -2.58 -14.39
CA GLU A 153 3.36 -2.74 -14.56
C GLU A 153 2.60 -1.45 -14.17
N GLU A 154 2.91 -0.85 -13.02
CA GLU A 154 2.22 0.35 -12.54
C GLU A 154 2.56 1.61 -13.33
N VAL A 155 3.80 1.77 -13.79
CA VAL A 155 4.20 2.91 -14.65
C VAL A 155 3.49 2.84 -16.01
N LEU A 156 3.38 1.63 -16.57
CA LEU A 156 2.67 1.38 -17.82
C LEU A 156 1.15 1.39 -17.65
N SER A 157 0.64 1.28 -16.41
CA SER A 157 -0.78 1.33 -16.14
C SER A 157 -1.31 2.76 -16.34
N ASN A 158 -2.22 2.93 -17.31
CA ASN A 158 -2.99 4.17 -17.52
C ASN A 158 -4.04 4.41 -16.42
N ARG A 159 -3.99 3.65 -15.31
CA ARG A 159 -4.87 3.84 -14.16
C ARG A 159 -4.41 5.10 -13.43
N ASP A 160 -5.13 6.18 -13.70
CA ASP A 160 -5.20 7.45 -12.98
C ASP A 160 -3.85 8.02 -12.48
N CYS A 161 -3.38 9.07 -13.18
CA CYS A 161 -2.30 10.00 -12.78
C CYS A 161 -0.85 9.60 -13.06
N VAL A 162 -0.51 9.43 -14.34
CA VAL A 162 0.83 9.78 -14.82
C VAL A 162 0.66 10.54 -16.14
N THR A 163 1.17 11.77 -16.20
CA THR A 163 1.31 12.48 -17.48
C THR A 163 2.30 11.68 -18.34
N THR A 164 2.10 11.64 -19.66
CA THR A 164 2.98 10.92 -20.61
C THR A 164 4.47 11.26 -20.42
N GLU A 165 4.74 12.47 -19.94
CA GLU A 165 6.08 12.98 -19.59
C GLU A 165 6.75 12.26 -18.42
N ARG A 166 5.98 11.77 -17.44
CA ARG A 166 6.56 10.99 -16.32
C ARG A 166 6.95 9.57 -16.74
N GLN A 167 6.27 8.98 -17.73
CA GLN A 167 6.62 7.66 -18.26
C GLN A 167 7.97 7.68 -18.99
N SER A 168 8.28 8.75 -19.73
CA SER A 168 9.52 8.85 -20.49
C SER A 168 10.77 8.81 -19.62
N TYR A 169 10.70 9.30 -18.37
CA TYR A 169 11.81 9.18 -17.41
C TYR A 169 12.10 7.71 -17.10
N PHE A 170 11.10 6.89 -16.81
CA PHE A 170 11.32 5.46 -16.54
C PHE A 170 11.87 4.70 -17.75
N HIS A 171 11.57 5.14 -18.98
CA HIS A 171 12.12 4.55 -20.20
C HIS A 171 13.55 4.98 -20.53
N SER A 172 14.07 6.01 -19.84
CA SER A 172 15.41 6.56 -20.09
C SER A 172 16.48 5.95 -19.19
N TRP A 173 16.11 4.98 -18.33
CA TRP A 173 16.98 4.29 -17.38
C TRP A 173 17.06 2.79 -17.66
#